data_AF-A0A8H8SG90-F1
#
_entry.id   AF-A0A8H8SG90-F1
#
_cell.length_a   1.000
_cell.length_b   1.000
_cell.length_c   1.000
_cell.angle_alpha   90.00
_cell.angle_beta   90.00
_cell.angle_gamma   90.00
#
_symmetry.space_group_name_H-M   'P 1'
#
loop_
_entity.id
_entity.type
_entity.pdbx_description
1 polymer ?
#
loop_
_entity_poly.entity_id
_entity_poly.type
_entity_poly.pdbx_seq_one_letter_code
_entity_poly.pdbx_strand_id
1 'polypeptide(L)'
;MVFGLKVSPQPASGQYAIPEPEEERMLEVELFENERWAPGAGWKSAHLRAGERRGFTRGRDGWSAGDGDVRGLDNGSVSSNLTFDLSPGWNFVETEDWRVDWVGSWIACGADNDGWVYTNDSWLNPRPSPPNELVQNTSGAAANPTGLGVTRRRRWRRRIYRVDA
;
A
#
# COMPACT_ATOMS: atom_id res chain seq x y z
N MET A 1 13.47 63.64 -32.44
CA MET A 1 12.20 62.90 -32.32
C MET A 1 12.49 61.62 -31.56
N VAL A 2 11.88 61.44 -30.39
CA VAL A 2 12.12 60.30 -29.49
C VAL A 2 10.94 59.34 -29.59
N PHE A 3 11.22 58.03 -29.75
CA PHE A 3 10.26 56.94 -29.78
C PHE A 3 9.71 56.66 -28.37
N GLY A 4 8.38 56.75 -28.20
CA GLY A 4 7.69 56.39 -26.94
C GLY A 4 7.12 54.98 -26.99
N LEU A 5 7.70 54.08 -26.20
CA LEU A 5 7.24 52.71 -25.96
C LEU A 5 5.82 52.68 -25.39
N LYS A 6 4.95 51.82 -25.94
CA LYS A 6 3.65 51.48 -25.32
C LYS A 6 3.92 50.63 -24.09
N VAL A 7 3.58 51.14 -22.91
CA VAL A 7 3.57 50.38 -21.66
C VAL A 7 2.30 49.54 -21.64
N SER A 8 2.45 48.22 -21.67
CA SER A 8 1.38 47.26 -21.37
C SER A 8 1.04 47.35 -19.87
N PRO A 9 -0.24 47.35 -19.47
CA PRO A 9 -0.58 47.38 -18.05
C PRO A 9 -0.18 46.07 -17.37
N GLN A 10 0.62 46.16 -16.31
CA GLN A 10 0.81 45.06 -15.36
C GLN A 10 -0.52 44.79 -14.64
N PRO A 11 -0.93 43.52 -14.48
CA PRO A 11 -2.06 43.21 -13.61
C PRO A 11 -1.68 43.49 -12.15
N ALA A 12 -2.65 44.06 -11.43
CA ALA A 12 -2.53 44.42 -10.03
C ALA A 12 -2.19 43.20 -9.14
N SER A 13 -1.30 43.44 -8.19
CA SER A 13 -0.95 42.50 -7.13
C SER A 13 -2.19 42.04 -6.34
N GLY A 14 -2.32 40.73 -6.12
CA GLY A 14 -3.13 40.20 -5.02
C GLY A 14 -4.15 39.08 -5.30
N GLN A 15 -4.27 38.58 -6.53
CA GLN A 15 -5.05 37.35 -6.77
C GLN A 15 -4.12 36.27 -7.32
N TYR A 16 -3.53 35.48 -6.42
CA TYR A 16 -3.18 34.11 -6.80
C TYR A 16 -4.51 33.42 -7.10
N ALA A 17 -4.80 33.20 -8.38
CA ALA A 17 -5.84 32.26 -8.75
C ALA A 17 -5.48 30.97 -8.02
N ILE A 18 -6.31 30.57 -7.03
CA ILE A 18 -6.16 29.26 -6.40
C ILE A 18 -6.26 28.29 -7.57
N PRO A 19 -5.19 27.57 -7.95
CA PRO A 19 -5.30 26.57 -8.99
C PRO A 19 -6.41 25.62 -8.57
N GLU A 20 -7.26 25.21 -9.53
CA GLU A 20 -8.11 24.02 -9.41
C GLU A 20 -7.40 22.99 -8.53
N PRO A 21 -8.04 22.48 -7.46
CA PRO A 21 -7.33 21.80 -6.39
C PRO A 21 -6.47 20.69 -7.02
N GLU A 22 -5.14 20.80 -6.83
CA GLU A 22 -4.16 19.83 -7.33
C GLU A 22 -4.50 18.38 -6.89
N GLU A 23 -5.38 18.24 -5.89
CA GLU A 23 -5.98 16.99 -5.42
C GLU A 23 -6.73 16.20 -6.51
N GLU A 24 -7.35 16.84 -7.53
CA GLU A 24 -7.91 16.09 -8.66
C GLU A 24 -6.82 15.56 -9.62
N ARG A 25 -5.61 16.14 -9.55
CA ARG A 25 -4.46 15.75 -10.37
C ARG A 25 -3.48 14.84 -9.64
N MET A 26 -3.65 14.56 -8.34
CA MET A 26 -2.75 13.69 -7.59
C MET A 26 -3.51 12.81 -6.60
N LEU A 27 -3.37 11.49 -6.75
CA LEU A 27 -4.02 10.49 -5.89
C LEU A 27 -2.99 9.55 -5.26
N GLU A 28 -3.42 8.76 -4.28
CA GLU A 28 -2.64 7.62 -3.78
C GLU A 28 -3.28 6.32 -4.24
N VAL A 29 -2.45 5.41 -4.73
CA VAL A 29 -2.83 4.02 -4.95
C VAL A 29 -2.26 3.14 -3.84
N GLU A 30 -2.86 1.98 -3.65
CA GLU A 30 -2.50 1.04 -2.59
C GLU A 30 -2.22 -0.36 -3.10
N LEU A 31 -1.29 -1.02 -2.41
CA LEU A 31 -1.02 -2.44 -2.51
C LEU A 31 -1.02 -3.04 -1.11
N PHE A 32 -1.33 -4.34 -1.06
CA PHE A 32 -1.23 -5.13 0.14
C PHE A 32 -0.28 -6.29 -0.11
N GLU A 33 0.74 -6.39 0.73
CA GLU A 33 1.62 -7.53 0.83
C GLU A 33 1.02 -8.53 1.82
N ASN A 34 1.06 -9.81 1.46
CA ASN A 34 0.35 -10.88 2.15
C ASN A 34 1.33 -12.02 2.44
N GLU A 35 1.33 -12.50 3.67
CA GLU A 35 2.18 -13.62 4.07
C GLU A 35 1.45 -14.59 4.99
N ARG A 36 1.97 -15.82 5.02
CA ARG A 36 1.51 -16.87 5.91
C ARG A 36 2.67 -17.41 6.73
N TRP A 37 2.40 -17.68 8.00
CA TRP A 37 3.33 -18.32 8.90
C TRP A 37 3.42 -19.82 8.60
N ALA A 38 4.64 -20.34 8.51
CA ALA A 38 4.89 -21.78 8.53
C ALA A 38 5.81 -22.13 9.71
N PRO A 39 5.47 -23.15 10.52
CA PRO A 39 6.32 -23.62 11.61
C PRO A 39 7.74 -23.92 11.14
N GLY A 40 8.74 -23.36 11.82
CA GLY A 40 10.16 -23.54 11.49
C GLY A 40 10.67 -22.77 10.26
N ALA A 41 9.80 -22.17 9.45
CA ALA A 41 10.17 -21.43 8.23
C ALA A 41 9.78 -19.95 8.24
N GLY A 42 8.93 -19.53 9.18
CA GLY A 42 8.57 -18.14 9.41
C GLY A 42 7.47 -17.61 8.49
N TRP A 43 7.40 -16.28 8.38
CA TRP A 43 6.48 -15.57 7.49
C TRP A 43 7.05 -15.50 6.07
N LYS A 44 6.29 -16.00 5.09
CA LYS A 44 6.59 -15.84 3.66
C LYS A 44 5.31 -15.85 2.83
N SER A 45 5.33 -15.15 1.69
CA SER A 45 4.27 -15.26 0.68
C SER A 45 4.20 -16.66 0.05
N ALA A 46 5.34 -17.36 -0.07
CA ALA A 46 5.41 -18.73 -0.58
C ALA A 46 4.64 -19.75 0.28
N HIS A 47 4.27 -19.40 1.51
CA HIS A 47 3.47 -20.27 2.36
C HIS A 47 1.97 -20.14 2.12
N LEU A 48 1.50 -19.12 1.39
CA LEU A 48 0.09 -18.90 1.05
C LEU A 48 -0.49 -20.12 0.31
N ARG A 49 -1.70 -20.55 0.69
CA ARG A 49 -2.32 -21.74 0.09
C ARG A 49 -2.96 -21.40 -1.26
N ALA A 50 -3.16 -22.42 -2.08
CA ALA A 50 -3.99 -22.30 -3.27
C ALA A 50 -5.41 -21.85 -2.88
N GLY A 51 -5.93 -20.84 -3.59
CA GLY A 51 -7.24 -20.25 -3.29
C GLY A 51 -7.25 -19.24 -2.16
N GLU A 52 -6.10 -18.85 -1.61
CA GLU A 52 -5.97 -17.69 -0.70
C GLU A 52 -5.60 -16.42 -1.46
N ARG A 53 -5.47 -15.31 -0.71
CA ARG A 53 -4.89 -14.06 -1.21
C ARG A 53 -3.50 -14.35 -1.79
N ARG A 54 -3.14 -13.66 -2.88
CA ARG A 54 -1.79 -13.70 -3.49
C ARG A 54 -0.79 -12.92 -2.64
N GLY A 55 0.51 -13.14 -2.86
CA GLY A 55 1.58 -12.43 -2.14
C GLY A 55 1.45 -10.89 -2.21
N PHE A 56 0.94 -10.38 -3.33
CA PHE A 56 0.57 -8.98 -3.49
C PHE A 56 -0.85 -8.86 -4.08
N THR A 57 -1.65 -7.94 -3.54
CA THR A 57 -3.02 -7.67 -3.99
C THR A 57 -3.27 -6.16 -4.03
N ARG A 58 -4.04 -5.67 -5.00
CA ARG A 58 -4.60 -4.32 -4.99
C ARG A 58 -5.82 -4.28 -4.08
N GLY A 59 -6.09 -3.12 -3.50
CA GLY A 59 -7.33 -2.88 -2.77
C GLY A 59 -7.47 -3.65 -1.45
N ARG A 60 -8.34 -3.12 -0.58
CA ARG A 60 -8.63 -3.71 0.73
C ARG A 60 -9.34 -5.06 0.62
N ASP A 61 -10.16 -5.26 -0.41
CA ASP A 61 -10.88 -6.51 -0.71
C ASP A 61 -9.93 -7.71 -0.78
N GLY A 62 -8.69 -7.46 -1.25
CA GLY A 62 -7.57 -8.38 -1.35
C GLY A 62 -7.81 -9.58 -2.24
N TRP A 63 -8.54 -9.32 -3.31
CA TRP A 63 -8.74 -10.18 -4.47
C TRP A 63 -8.49 -9.41 -5.76
N SER A 64 -8.66 -8.08 -5.74
CA SER A 64 -8.26 -7.20 -6.82
C SER A 64 -6.75 -7.30 -7.10
N ALA A 65 -6.39 -7.35 -8.38
CA ALA A 65 -5.12 -7.82 -8.97
C ALA A 65 -5.03 -9.35 -9.15
N GLY A 66 -5.37 -9.80 -10.36
CA GLY A 66 -5.12 -11.18 -10.80
C GLY A 66 -3.64 -11.45 -11.10
N ASP A 67 -3.30 -12.70 -11.40
CA ASP A 67 -1.96 -13.05 -11.87
C ASP A 67 -1.61 -12.22 -13.11
N GLY A 68 -0.51 -11.45 -13.05
CA GLY A 68 0.00 -10.62 -14.14
C GLY A 68 -0.32 -9.11 -14.07
N ASP A 69 -1.18 -8.69 -13.15
CA ASP A 69 -1.52 -7.26 -12.96
C ASP A 69 -0.39 -6.51 -12.23
N VAL A 70 0.24 -7.14 -11.24
CA VAL A 70 1.36 -6.55 -10.48
C VAL A 70 2.68 -7.04 -11.09
N ARG A 71 3.48 -6.11 -11.59
CA ARG A 71 4.75 -6.34 -12.29
C ARG A 71 5.90 -5.73 -11.50
N GLY A 72 7.14 -6.16 -11.77
CA GLY A 72 8.33 -5.58 -11.13
C GLY A 72 8.57 -6.03 -9.69
N LEU A 73 8.14 -7.24 -9.34
CA LEU A 73 8.54 -7.89 -8.09
C LEU A 73 10.01 -8.32 -8.19
N ASP A 74 10.89 -7.59 -7.52
CA ASP A 74 12.32 -7.92 -7.44
C ASP A 74 12.53 -8.86 -6.23
N ASN A 75 12.78 -10.15 -6.49
CA ASN A 75 13.02 -11.18 -5.48
C ASN A 75 11.93 -11.29 -4.38
N GLY A 76 10.69 -10.88 -4.69
CA GLY A 76 9.57 -10.88 -3.73
C GLY A 76 9.57 -9.68 -2.76
N SER A 77 10.41 -8.68 -2.99
CA SER A 77 10.41 -7.42 -2.25
C SER A 77 9.62 -6.34 -3.01
N VAL A 78 9.12 -5.37 -2.25
CA VAL A 78 8.61 -4.11 -2.82
C VAL A 78 9.80 -3.27 -3.29
N SER A 79 9.73 -2.80 -4.52
CA SER A 79 10.68 -1.86 -5.14
C SER A 79 9.93 -0.80 -5.94
N SER A 80 10.64 0.25 -6.37
CA SER A 80 10.07 1.29 -7.25
C SER A 80 9.55 0.75 -8.58
N ASN A 81 10.01 -0.43 -9.01
CA ASN A 81 9.56 -1.10 -10.23
C ASN A 81 8.25 -1.85 -10.05
N LEU A 82 7.85 -2.11 -8.79
CA LEU A 82 6.57 -2.72 -8.46
C LEU A 82 5.44 -1.80 -8.95
N THR A 83 4.75 -2.21 -10.00
CA THR A 83 3.77 -1.38 -10.70
C THR A 83 2.61 -2.22 -11.19
N PHE A 84 1.55 -1.56 -11.62
CA PHE A 84 0.40 -2.16 -12.29
C PHE A 84 -0.24 -1.12 -13.21
N ASP A 85 -1.09 -1.58 -14.12
CA ASP A 85 -1.76 -0.69 -15.06
C ASP A 85 -2.70 0.27 -14.33
N LEU A 86 -2.43 1.56 -14.49
CA LEU A 86 -3.32 2.63 -14.04
C LEU A 86 -4.37 2.88 -15.12
N SER A 87 -5.50 3.50 -14.74
CA SER A 87 -6.47 3.99 -15.71
C SER A 87 -5.81 5.00 -16.67
N PRO A 88 -6.27 5.10 -17.93
CA PRO A 88 -5.69 6.03 -18.89
C PRO A 88 -5.56 7.45 -18.35
N GLY A 89 -4.41 8.08 -18.62
CA GLY A 89 -4.09 9.45 -18.16
C GLY A 89 -3.48 9.53 -16.76
N TRP A 90 -3.30 8.41 -16.05
CA TRP A 90 -2.62 8.38 -14.75
C TRP A 90 -1.21 7.81 -14.86
N ASN A 91 -0.28 8.40 -14.13
CA ASN A 91 1.13 7.99 -14.06
C ASN A 91 1.60 7.90 -12.62
N PHE A 92 2.53 6.99 -12.33
CA PHE A 92 3.22 6.99 -11.04
C PHE A 92 4.14 8.21 -10.94
N VAL A 93 4.21 8.82 -9.76
CA VAL A 93 5.25 9.82 -9.49
C VAL A 93 6.61 9.13 -9.50
N GLU A 94 7.42 9.44 -10.52
CA GLU A 94 8.66 8.72 -10.84
C GLU A 94 9.75 8.88 -9.78
N THR A 95 9.73 10.00 -9.06
CA THR A 95 10.69 10.34 -8.00
C THR A 95 10.33 9.71 -6.65
N GLU A 96 9.22 9.00 -6.56
CA GLU A 96 8.73 8.36 -5.33
C GLU A 96 8.74 6.86 -5.40
N ASP A 97 8.98 6.24 -4.25
CA ASP A 97 8.83 4.81 -4.03
C ASP A 97 7.55 4.49 -3.25
N TRP A 98 7.24 3.21 -3.14
CA TRP A 98 6.20 2.70 -2.25
C TRP A 98 6.54 3.00 -0.78
N ARG A 99 5.53 3.45 -0.05
CA ARG A 99 5.64 3.81 1.37
C ARG A 99 4.75 2.89 2.21
N VAL A 100 5.31 2.31 3.25
CA VAL A 100 4.54 1.50 4.21
C VAL A 100 3.57 2.39 4.98
N ASP A 101 2.33 1.93 5.14
CA ASP A 101 1.37 2.49 6.10
C ASP A 101 1.65 1.92 7.50
N TRP A 102 2.66 2.46 8.18
CA TRP A 102 3.16 1.95 9.47
C TRP A 102 2.09 1.88 10.57
N VAL A 103 1.12 2.81 10.55
CA VAL A 103 0.06 2.85 11.56
C VAL A 103 -1.09 1.89 11.25
N GLY A 104 -1.11 1.30 10.05
CA GLY A 104 -2.23 0.46 9.60
C GLY A 104 -3.53 1.26 9.47
N SER A 105 -3.48 2.49 8.93
CA SER A 105 -4.65 3.39 8.82
C SER A 105 -5.84 2.79 8.07
N TRP A 106 -5.60 1.72 7.31
CA TRP A 106 -6.62 0.94 6.61
C TRP A 106 -7.41 -0.02 7.51
N ILE A 107 -7.11 -0.16 8.79
CA ILE A 107 -7.84 -1.06 9.67
C ILE A 107 -7.97 -0.50 11.08
N ALA A 108 -9.09 -0.79 11.75
CA ALA A 108 -9.40 -0.21 13.05
C ALA A 108 -8.44 -0.64 14.16
N CYS A 109 -7.87 -1.85 14.07
CA CYS A 109 -6.97 -2.35 15.11
C CYS A 109 -5.55 -1.76 15.04
N GLY A 110 -5.22 -1.03 13.98
CA GLY A 110 -3.86 -0.60 13.67
C GLY A 110 -2.94 -1.76 13.26
N ALA A 111 -1.65 -1.46 13.15
CA ALA A 111 -0.60 -2.40 12.79
C ALA A 111 0.51 -2.44 13.85
N ASP A 112 1.46 -3.38 13.71
CA ASP A 112 2.70 -3.39 14.48
C ASP A 112 3.69 -2.31 14.01
N ASN A 113 4.87 -2.27 14.64
CA ASN A 113 5.93 -1.31 14.31
C ASN A 113 6.44 -1.44 12.86
N ASP A 114 6.19 -2.57 12.21
CA ASP A 114 6.62 -2.86 10.85
C ASP A 114 5.47 -2.69 9.81
N GLY A 115 4.31 -2.22 10.25
CA GLY A 115 3.12 -2.01 9.43
C GLY A 115 2.33 -3.28 9.13
N TRP A 116 2.58 -4.38 9.85
CA TRP A 116 1.85 -5.63 9.69
C TRP A 116 0.60 -5.70 10.56
N VAL A 117 -0.45 -6.24 9.96
CA VAL A 117 -1.71 -6.59 10.61
C VAL A 117 -1.87 -8.11 10.52
N TYR A 118 -2.14 -8.75 11.65
CA TYR A 118 -2.21 -10.21 11.78
C TYR A 118 -3.65 -10.69 11.78
N THR A 119 -3.91 -11.82 11.14
CA THR A 119 -5.24 -12.45 11.03
C THR A 119 -5.15 -13.96 11.20
N ASN A 120 -6.28 -14.61 11.49
CA ASN A 120 -6.37 -16.07 11.61
C ASN A 120 -6.23 -16.80 10.25
N ASP A 121 -6.42 -18.13 10.27
CA ASP A 121 -6.27 -19.00 9.09
C ASP A 121 -7.20 -18.65 7.91
N SER A 122 -8.28 -17.91 8.20
CA SER A 122 -9.30 -17.51 7.24
C SER A 122 -9.26 -16.02 6.92
N TRP A 123 -8.16 -15.31 7.22
CA TRP A 123 -8.03 -13.85 7.02
C TRP A 123 -9.04 -13.01 7.81
N LEU A 124 -9.48 -13.52 8.97
CA LEU A 124 -10.42 -12.86 9.88
C LEU A 124 -9.71 -12.47 11.19
N ASN A 125 -10.42 -11.72 12.04
CA ASN A 125 -9.98 -11.31 13.37
C ASN A 125 -8.63 -10.53 13.36
N PRO A 126 -8.60 -9.33 12.73
CA PRO A 126 -7.39 -8.54 12.60
C PRO A 126 -6.85 -8.08 13.96
N ARG A 127 -5.52 -8.09 14.12
CA ARG A 127 -4.79 -7.70 15.35
C ARG A 127 -3.50 -6.95 15.01
N PRO A 128 -3.06 -5.99 15.85
CA PRO A 128 -1.84 -5.22 15.63
C PRO A 128 -0.57 -5.93 16.13
N SER A 129 -0.67 -7.16 16.62
CA SER A 129 0.47 -7.94 17.09
C SER A 129 0.29 -9.41 16.71
N PRO A 130 1.37 -10.15 16.45
CA PRO A 130 1.27 -11.57 16.21
C PRO A 130 0.68 -12.26 17.45
N PRO A 131 -0.11 -13.32 17.28
CA PRO A 131 -0.55 -14.10 18.44
C PRO A 131 0.66 -14.78 19.08
N ASN A 132 0.77 -14.63 20.40
CA ASN A 132 1.87 -15.17 21.19
C ASN A 132 2.10 -16.69 20.97
N GLU A 133 1.04 -17.44 20.65
CA GLU A 133 1.08 -18.89 20.46
C GLU A 133 1.65 -19.37 19.13
N LEU A 134 1.86 -18.46 18.17
CA LEU A 134 2.58 -18.77 16.93
C LEU A 134 4.06 -18.44 17.01
N VAL A 135 4.45 -17.57 17.94
CA VAL A 135 5.82 -17.06 18.11
C VAL A 135 6.52 -17.69 19.34
N GLN A 136 5.78 -18.37 20.22
CA GLN A 136 6.35 -19.11 21.36
C GLN A 136 6.30 -20.62 21.16
N ASN A 137 7.48 -21.21 20.95
CA ASN A 137 7.70 -22.66 21.00
C ASN A 137 8.09 -23.15 22.42
N THR A 138 7.95 -22.33 23.48
CA THR A 138 8.70 -22.55 24.74
C THR A 138 7.88 -22.58 26.03
N SER A 139 6.59 -22.33 26.01
CA SER A 139 5.76 -22.41 27.23
C SER A 139 4.52 -23.23 26.95
N GLY A 140 4.33 -24.32 27.71
CA GLY A 140 3.19 -25.23 27.65
C GLY A 140 1.85 -24.62 28.07
N ALA A 141 1.56 -23.39 27.61
CA ALA A 141 0.27 -22.73 27.73
C ALA A 141 -0.64 -23.22 26.59
N ALA A 142 -1.92 -23.45 26.92
CA ALA A 142 -2.91 -23.91 25.96
C ALA A 142 -3.17 -22.86 24.87
N ALA A 143 -3.31 -23.32 23.62
CA ALA A 143 -3.62 -22.48 22.47
C ALA A 143 -4.97 -21.75 22.65
N ASN A 144 -5.01 -20.49 22.22
CA ASN A 144 -6.13 -19.57 22.19
C ASN A 144 -7.25 -20.20 21.38
N PRO A 145 -8.44 -20.37 21.97
CA PRO A 145 -9.55 -21.03 21.31
C PRO A 145 -10.13 -20.25 20.11
N THR A 146 -9.66 -19.03 19.83
CA THR A 146 -10.17 -18.16 18.73
C THR A 146 -9.39 -18.26 17.41
N GLY A 147 -8.42 -19.18 17.33
CA GLY A 147 -7.68 -19.51 16.11
C GLY A 147 -6.30 -18.84 16.06
N LEU A 148 -5.31 -19.64 15.64
CA LEU A 148 -3.93 -19.19 15.45
C LEU A 148 -3.90 -18.12 14.33
N GLY A 149 -3.35 -16.94 14.63
CA GLY A 149 -3.13 -15.85 13.66
C GLY A 149 -2.05 -16.17 12.63
N VAL A 150 -2.34 -17.03 11.66
CA VAL A 150 -1.35 -17.60 10.71
C VAL A 150 -1.16 -16.78 9.44
N THR A 151 -1.86 -15.66 9.27
CA THR A 151 -1.71 -14.78 8.10
C THR A 151 -1.41 -13.35 8.54
N ARG A 152 -0.72 -12.58 7.70
CA ARG A 152 -0.49 -11.15 7.93
C ARG A 152 -0.55 -10.34 6.64
N ARG A 153 -0.86 -9.05 6.80
CA ARG A 153 -1.05 -8.08 5.73
C ARG A 153 -0.37 -6.76 6.02
N ARG A 154 0.35 -6.20 5.05
CA ARG A 154 0.97 -4.87 5.14
C ARG A 154 0.55 -4.02 3.96
N ARG A 155 0.11 -2.78 4.23
CA ARG A 155 -0.33 -1.85 3.19
C ARG A 155 0.83 -0.96 2.77
N TRP A 156 0.95 -0.81 1.46
CA TRP A 156 1.88 0.05 0.75
C TRP A 156 1.09 1.10 -0.02
N ARG A 157 1.62 2.33 -0.09
CA ARG A 157 1.01 3.45 -0.80
C ARG A 157 2.01 4.17 -1.69
N ARG A 158 1.57 4.60 -2.86
CA ARG A 158 2.38 5.40 -3.80
C ARG A 158 1.52 6.44 -4.48
N ARG A 159 2.08 7.63 -4.72
CA ARG A 159 1.36 8.70 -5.42
C ARG A 159 1.32 8.44 -6.92
N ILE A 160 0.19 8.79 -7.51
CA ILE A 160 -0.02 8.87 -8.94
C ILE A 160 -0.50 10.28 -9.28
N TYR A 161 -0.18 10.74 -10.48
CA TYR A 161 -0.64 12.02 -10.98
C TYR A 161 -1.32 11.87 -12.33
N ARG A 162 -2.26 12.77 -12.60
CA ARG A 162 -2.99 12.82 -13.86
C ARG A 162 -2.26 13.74 -14.84
N VAL A 163 -2.06 13.26 -16.05
CA VAL A 163 -1.61 14.06 -17.20
C VAL A 163 -2.84 14.32 -18.05
N ASP A 164 -3.22 15.59 -18.18
CA ASP A 164 -4.28 15.99 -19.10
C ASP A 164 -3.80 15.69 -20.53
N ALA A 165 -4.65 15.03 -21.31
CA ALA A 165 -4.37 14.64 -22.69
C ALA A 165 -4.34 15.84 -23.65
#